data_AF-R7S095-F1
#
_entry.id   AF-R7S095-F1
#
_cell.length_a   1.000
_cell.length_b   1.000
_cell.length_c   1.000
_cell.angle_alpha   90.00
_cell.angle_beta   90.00
_cell.angle_gamma   90.00
#
_symmetry.space_group_name_H-M   'P 1'
#
loop_
_entity.id
_entity.type
_entity.pdbx_description
1 polymer ?
#
loop_
_entity_poly.entity_id
_entity_poly.type
_entity_poly.pdbx_seq_one_letter_code
_entity_poly.pdbx_strand_id
1 'polypeptide(L)'
;GYFPCAPKAPSVAFDINMLELMAALFLRVAPNITAWASTLEAFLGARQFKLRTRHSVRRRLGNALNWYTYLTDHVQAEINSVINLARTKILTTNLSSEHRGPESSSDAQTKSADCQAPESVSSNQPPRSSKHTFSAGSHAEAGRASAYLRSRCPLCFGGTGQHDKSVG
;
A
#
# COMPACT_ATOMS: atom_id res chain seq x y z
N GLY A 1 7.29 -2.14 0.70
CA GLY A 1 6.97 -1.29 -0.49
C GLY A 1 6.86 0.16 -0.04
N TYR A 2 6.78 1.15 -0.92
CA TYR A 2 6.74 2.56 -0.50
C TYR A 2 5.39 3.21 -0.78
N PHE A 3 4.88 3.99 0.17
CA PHE A 3 3.63 4.73 0.10
C PHE A 3 3.89 6.25 0.09
N PRO A 4 3.29 7.00 -0.85
CA PRO A 4 3.56 8.42 -1.01
C PRO A 4 2.91 9.26 0.10
N CYS A 5 3.51 10.41 0.43
CA CYS A 5 2.94 11.35 1.42
C CYS A 5 1.73 12.16 0.90
N ALA A 6 1.40 12.06 -0.38
CA ALA A 6 0.27 12.71 -1.01
C ALA A 6 -0.12 11.95 -2.29
N PRO A 7 -1.40 11.95 -2.68
CA PRO A 7 -1.86 11.26 -3.89
C PRO A 7 -1.33 11.92 -5.17
N LYS A 8 -1.21 13.25 -5.17
CA LYS A 8 -0.71 14.03 -6.31
C LYS A 8 0.57 14.77 -5.90
N ALA A 9 1.60 14.69 -6.75
CA ALA A 9 2.91 15.31 -6.55
C ALA A 9 3.54 15.10 -5.15
N PRO A 10 3.66 13.86 -4.64
CA PRO A 10 4.32 13.58 -3.37
C PRO A 10 5.79 13.99 -3.34
N SER A 11 6.21 14.51 -2.19
CA SER A 11 7.60 14.92 -1.92
C SER A 11 8.43 13.84 -1.22
N VAL A 12 7.78 12.92 -0.50
CA VAL A 12 8.41 11.83 0.26
C VAL A 12 7.53 10.59 0.15
N ALA A 13 8.14 9.42 0.22
CA ALA A 13 7.44 8.16 0.44
C ALA A 13 7.95 7.50 1.72
N PHE A 14 7.07 6.82 2.43
CA PHE A 14 7.37 6.04 3.63
C PHE A 14 7.23 4.56 3.33
N ASP A 15 7.94 3.70 4.07
CA ASP A 15 7.77 2.27 3.91
C ASP A 15 6.38 1.84 4.41
N ILE A 16 5.71 0.96 3.66
CA ILE A 16 4.35 0.48 3.96
C ILE A 16 4.32 -0.26 5.31
N ASN A 17 5.33 -1.09 5.60
CA ASN A 17 5.37 -1.86 6.86
C ASN A 17 5.54 -0.92 8.05
N MET A 18 6.26 0.20 7.85
CA MET A 18 6.35 1.25 8.85
C MET A 18 4.99 1.92 9.10
N LEU A 19 4.24 2.25 8.04
CA LEU A 19 2.91 2.85 8.19
C LEU A 19 1.93 1.88 8.85
N GLU A 20 1.99 0.60 8.50
CA GLU A 20 1.20 -0.47 9.11
C GLU A 20 1.51 -0.61 10.60
N LEU A 21 2.79 -0.62 10.98
CA LEU A 21 3.21 -0.64 12.39
C LEU A 21 2.65 0.57 13.15
N MET A 22 2.74 1.76 12.58
CA MET A 22 2.21 2.98 13.21
C MET A 22 0.69 2.93 13.36
N ALA A 23 -0.02 2.49 12.31
CA ALA A 23 -1.47 2.33 12.35
C ALA A 23 -1.89 1.31 13.43
N ALA A 24 -1.22 0.17 13.49
CA ALA A 24 -1.47 -0.86 14.51
C ALA A 24 -1.20 -0.36 15.93
N LEU A 25 -0.15 0.46 16.12
CA LEU A 25 0.15 1.09 17.41
C LEU A 25 -0.96 2.08 17.82
N PHE A 26 -1.49 2.85 16.88
CA PHE A 26 -2.51 3.87 17.17
C PHE A 26 -3.86 3.27 17.58
N LEU A 27 -4.08 1.96 17.38
CA LEU A 27 -5.22 1.24 17.96
C LEU A 27 -5.07 0.97 19.47
N ARG A 28 -3.85 1.12 20.02
CA ARG A 28 -3.52 0.78 21.42
C ARG A 28 -3.06 1.98 22.23
N VAL A 29 -2.66 3.07 21.57
CA VAL A 29 -2.14 4.30 22.17
C VAL A 29 -2.66 5.49 21.39
N ALA A 30 -2.88 6.63 22.07
CA ALA A 30 -3.26 7.88 21.42
C ALA A 30 -2.30 8.24 20.27
N PRO A 31 -2.81 8.65 19.09
CA PRO A 31 -1.97 8.98 17.93
C PRO A 31 -0.94 10.08 18.24
N ASN A 32 0.35 9.71 18.18
CA ASN A 32 1.45 10.64 18.45
C ASN A 32 2.39 10.78 17.24
N ILE A 33 1.87 11.37 16.16
CA ILE A 33 2.64 11.62 14.93
C ILE A 33 3.85 12.52 15.20
N THR A 34 3.75 13.44 16.16
CA THR A 34 4.86 14.35 16.53
C THR A 34 6.06 13.59 17.08
N ALA A 35 5.85 12.68 18.03
CA ALA A 35 6.93 11.87 18.59
C ALA A 35 7.57 10.99 17.52
N TRP A 36 6.76 10.29 16.73
CA TRP A 36 7.25 9.48 15.61
C TRP A 36 8.08 10.27 14.60
N ALA A 37 7.61 11.46 14.22
CA ALA A 37 8.34 12.33 13.32
C ALA A 37 9.65 12.83 13.91
N SER A 38 9.66 13.23 15.18
CA SER A 38 10.87 13.64 15.90
C SER A 38 11.89 12.50 15.97
N THR A 39 11.44 11.29 16.31
CA THR A 39 12.29 10.08 16.33
C THR A 39 12.88 9.78 14.96
N LEU A 40 12.10 9.91 13.88
CA LEU A 40 12.59 9.72 12.52
C LEU A 40 13.61 10.79 12.12
N GLU A 41 13.35 12.06 12.43
CA GLU A 41 14.29 13.15 12.15
C GLU A 41 15.61 12.93 12.89
N ALA A 42 15.57 12.52 14.16
CA ALA A 42 16.77 12.19 14.94
C ALA A 42 17.51 10.97 14.38
N PHE A 43 16.78 9.89 14.08
CA PHE A 43 17.34 8.65 13.53
C PHE A 43 18.02 8.85 12.17
N LEU A 44 17.39 9.60 11.28
CA LEU A 44 17.95 9.95 9.98
C LEU A 44 19.10 10.94 10.11
N GLY A 45 18.99 11.90 11.04
CA GLY A 45 20.05 12.87 11.35
C GLY A 45 21.34 12.19 11.81
N ALA A 46 21.26 11.19 12.69
CA ALA A 46 22.41 10.41 13.14
C ALA A 46 23.13 9.68 11.98
N ARG A 47 22.41 9.38 10.91
CA ARG A 47 22.93 8.72 9.69
C ARG A 47 23.31 9.70 8.58
N GLN A 48 23.42 11.00 8.89
CA GLN A 48 23.72 12.07 7.94
C GLN A 48 22.67 12.25 6.82
N PHE A 49 21.46 11.72 7.01
CA PHE A 49 20.33 11.94 6.10
C PHE A 49 19.50 13.12 6.59
N LYS A 50 19.95 14.35 6.29
CA LYS A 50 19.21 15.57 6.61
C LYS A 50 18.16 15.87 5.55
N LEU A 51 16.89 15.83 5.94
CA LEU A 51 15.77 16.20 5.08
C LEU A 51 15.70 17.73 4.92
N ARG A 52 16.32 18.27 3.87
CA ARG A 52 16.34 19.72 3.54
C ARG A 52 15.04 20.20 2.88
N THR A 53 13.90 19.79 3.38
CA THR A 53 12.63 19.93 2.68
C THR A 53 11.74 21.00 3.29
N ARG A 54 10.99 21.71 2.44
CA ARG A 54 10.08 22.82 2.79
C ARG A 54 9.00 22.46 3.84
N HIS A 55 8.66 21.18 3.98
CA HIS A 55 7.71 20.70 4.98
C HIS A 55 8.39 19.74 5.96
N SER A 56 8.07 19.85 7.26
CA SER A 56 8.62 18.98 8.29
C SER A 56 8.23 17.51 8.06
N VAL A 57 9.01 16.56 8.60
CA VAL A 57 8.68 15.12 8.52
C VAL A 57 7.29 14.87 9.11
N ARG A 58 6.96 15.56 10.19
CA ARG A 58 5.66 15.48 10.86
C ARG A 58 4.49 15.64 9.90
N ARG A 59 4.48 16.70 9.08
CA ARG A 59 3.39 16.97 8.14
C ARG A 59 3.26 15.87 7.09
N ARG A 60 4.39 15.44 6.52
CA ARG A 60 4.40 14.43 5.44
C ARG A 60 4.05 13.05 5.95
N LEU A 61 4.54 12.68 7.13
CA LEU A 61 4.20 11.44 7.80
C LEU A 61 2.73 11.40 8.15
N GLY A 62 2.19 12.50 8.71
CA GLY A 62 0.76 12.61 9.00
C GLY A 62 -0.10 12.48 7.76
N ASN A 63 0.26 13.16 6.67
CA ASN A 63 -0.46 13.01 5.40
C ASN A 63 -0.37 11.59 4.86
N ALA A 64 0.82 10.97 4.86
CA ALA A 64 1.01 9.60 4.39
C ALA A 64 0.13 8.62 5.17
N LEU A 65 0.12 8.74 6.50
CA LEU A 65 -0.68 7.87 7.35
C LEU A 65 -2.18 8.08 7.12
N ASN A 66 -2.63 9.33 6.99
CA ASN A 66 -4.03 9.63 6.69
C ASN A 66 -4.49 8.99 5.37
N TRP A 67 -3.70 9.14 4.30
CA TRP A 67 -4.01 8.53 3.00
C TRP A 67 -3.90 7.01 3.01
N TYR A 68 -2.96 6.46 3.77
CA TYR A 68 -2.82 5.02 3.97
C TYR A 68 -4.05 4.44 4.68
N THR A 69 -4.47 5.04 5.79
CA THR A 69 -5.68 4.64 6.53
C THR A 69 -6.92 4.76 5.66
N TYR A 70 -7.11 5.90 4.98
CA TYR A 70 -8.23 6.10 4.07
C TYR A 70 -8.33 5.03 2.99
N LEU A 71 -7.21 4.69 2.34
CA LEU A 71 -7.20 3.68 1.29
C LEU A 71 -7.49 2.28 1.85
N THR A 72 -6.93 1.97 3.02
CA THR A 72 -7.17 0.69 3.70
C THR A 72 -8.64 0.54 4.07
N ASP A 73 -9.24 1.57 4.66
CA ASP A 73 -10.65 1.60 5.05
C ASP A 73 -11.57 1.50 3.83
N HIS A 74 -11.23 2.21 2.74
CA HIS A 74 -11.99 2.15 1.49
C HIS A 74 -11.97 0.75 0.87
N VAL A 75 -10.79 0.12 0.78
CA VAL A 75 -10.65 -1.25 0.25
C VAL A 75 -11.42 -2.23 1.14
N GLN A 76 -11.33 -2.09 2.46
CA GLN A 76 -12.05 -2.95 3.39
C GLN A 76 -13.57 -2.80 3.28
N ALA A 77 -14.07 -1.57 3.12
CA ALA A 77 -15.48 -1.30 2.89
C ALA A 77 -16.00 -1.94 1.60
N GLU A 78 -15.22 -1.86 0.52
CA GLU A 78 -15.57 -2.48 -0.76
C GLU A 78 -15.60 -4.00 -0.67
N ILE A 79 -14.59 -4.61 -0.02
CA ILE A 79 -14.56 -6.06 0.23
C ILE A 79 -15.79 -6.49 1.04
N ASN A 80 -16.10 -5.77 2.11
CA ASN A 80 -17.27 -6.05 2.94
C ASN A 80 -18.57 -5.93 2.15
N SER A 81 -18.68 -4.93 1.27
CA SER A 81 -19.83 -4.75 0.36
C SER A 81 -20.04 -5.95 -0.55
N VAL A 82 -18.97 -6.40 -1.24
CA VAL A 82 -19.02 -7.57 -2.14
C VAL A 82 -19.39 -8.85 -1.39
N ILE A 83 -18.80 -9.07 -0.21
CA ILE A 83 -19.10 -10.23 0.63
C ILE A 83 -20.58 -10.19 1.06
N ASN A 84 -21.08 -9.05 1.50
CA ASN A 84 -22.47 -8.91 1.94
C ASN A 84 -23.45 -9.12 0.78
N LEU A 85 -23.14 -8.60 -0.41
CA LEU A 85 -23.93 -8.86 -1.62
C LEU A 85 -24.02 -10.37 -1.93
N ALA A 86 -22.90 -11.10 -1.83
CA ALA A 86 -22.89 -12.54 -2.05
C ALA A 86 -23.73 -13.29 -1.01
N ARG A 87 -23.65 -12.91 0.27
CA ARG A 87 -24.48 -13.48 1.35
C ARG A 87 -25.97 -13.26 1.10
N THR A 88 -26.37 -12.04 0.74
CA THR A 88 -27.76 -11.71 0.44
C THR A 88 -28.30 -12.53 -0.73
N LYS A 89 -27.51 -12.71 -1.79
CA LYS A 89 -27.90 -13.54 -2.94
C LYS A 89 -28.21 -14.98 -2.52
N ILE A 90 -27.35 -15.60 -1.71
CA ILE A 90 -27.54 -16.98 -1.20
C ILE A 90 -28.82 -17.09 -0.38
N LEU A 91 -29.08 -16.14 0.51
CA LEU A 91 -30.30 -16.10 1.32
C LEU A 91 -31.56 -16.00 0.44
N THR A 92 -31.55 -15.09 -0.54
CA THR A 92 -32.69 -14.91 -1.46
C THR A 92 -32.95 -16.14 -2.34
N THR A 93 -31.90 -16.83 -2.81
CA THR A 93 -32.07 -18.07 -3.59
C THR A 93 -32.66 -19.20 -2.76
N ASN A 94 -32.25 -19.34 -1.50
CA ASN A 94 -32.78 -20.37 -0.61
C ASN A 94 -34.25 -20.13 -0.26
N LEU A 95 -34.65 -18.88 -0.04
CA LEU A 95 -36.05 -18.50 0.19
C LEU A 95 -36.94 -18.70 -1.05
N SER A 96 -36.39 -18.53 -2.25
CA SER A 96 -37.13 -18.78 -3.51
C SER A 96 -37.27 -20.26 -3.90
N SER A 97 -36.60 -21.18 -3.20
CA SER A 97 -36.57 -22.61 -3.54
C SER A 97 -37.56 -23.48 -2.75
N GLU A 98 -38.34 -22.95 -1.81
CA GLU A 98 -39.30 -23.73 -0.99
C GLU A 98 -40.72 -23.87 -1.61
N HIS A 99 -40.89 -23.67 -2.92
CA HIS A 99 -42.21 -23.89 -3.57
C HIS A 99 -42.17 -24.62 -4.92
N ARG A 100 -41.47 -25.76 -4.98
CA ARG A 100 -41.78 -26.80 -5.96
C ARG A 100 -41.56 -28.18 -5.33
N GLY A 101 -42.68 -28.87 -5.07
CA GLY A 101 -42.71 -30.23 -4.55
C GLY A 101 -42.11 -31.28 -5.51
N PRO A 102 -41.96 -32.53 -5.03
CA PRO A 102 -40.99 -33.49 -5.53
C PRO A 102 -41.57 -34.39 -6.62
N GLU A 103 -40.78 -34.65 -7.67
CA GLU A 103 -40.96 -35.85 -8.48
C GLU A 103 -39.64 -36.61 -8.58
N SER A 104 -39.77 -37.88 -8.23
CA SER A 104 -38.77 -38.94 -8.13
C SER A 104 -38.23 -39.35 -9.50
N SER A 105 -36.93 -39.61 -9.62
CA SER A 105 -36.39 -40.92 -10.03
C SER A 105 -34.87 -40.89 -10.27
N SER A 106 -34.21 -41.88 -9.64
CA SER A 106 -33.12 -42.73 -10.14
C SER A 106 -32.06 -42.11 -11.07
N ASP A 107 -30.78 -42.14 -10.71
CA ASP A 107 -29.95 -43.34 -10.74
C ASP A 107 -28.52 -43.07 -10.25
N ALA A 108 -27.96 -44.10 -9.62
CA ALA A 108 -26.59 -44.14 -9.19
C ALA A 108 -25.65 -44.36 -10.38
N GLN A 109 -24.62 -43.52 -10.53
CA GLN A 109 -23.38 -43.99 -11.15
C GLN A 109 -22.13 -43.30 -10.60
N THR A 110 -21.45 -44.05 -9.74
CA THR A 110 -20.05 -43.90 -9.36
C THR A 110 -19.15 -43.91 -10.60
N LYS A 111 -18.39 -42.83 -10.84
CA LYS A 111 -17.08 -42.90 -11.50
C LYS A 111 -16.10 -41.91 -10.90
N SER A 112 -15.03 -42.48 -10.39
CA SER A 112 -13.82 -41.92 -9.82
C SER A 112 -12.86 -41.38 -10.90
N ALA A 113 -11.83 -40.67 -10.42
CA ALA A 113 -10.67 -40.07 -11.12
C ALA A 113 -10.95 -38.66 -11.69
N ASP A 114 -10.12 -37.64 -11.53
CA ASP A 114 -8.72 -37.58 -11.12
C ASP A 114 -8.43 -36.16 -10.61
N CYS A 115 -7.62 -36.03 -9.56
CA CYS A 115 -7.14 -34.75 -9.03
C CYS A 115 -5.76 -34.49 -9.63
N GLN A 116 -5.62 -33.51 -10.51
CA GLN A 116 -4.30 -32.99 -10.88
C GLN A 116 -4.17 -31.52 -10.52
N ALA A 117 -3.38 -31.28 -9.48
CA ALA A 117 -2.71 -30.03 -9.22
C ALA A 117 -1.53 -29.87 -10.17
N PRO A 118 -1.18 -28.65 -10.62
CA PRO A 118 0.16 -28.37 -11.08
C PRO A 118 1.04 -27.92 -9.91
N GLU A 119 2.08 -28.71 -9.69
CA GLU A 119 3.20 -28.39 -8.84
C GLU A 119 4.01 -27.19 -9.36
N SER A 120 4.66 -26.57 -8.37
CA SER A 120 5.80 -25.65 -8.39
C SER A 120 6.68 -25.60 -9.66
N VAL A 121 6.92 -24.36 -10.12
CA VAL A 121 8.24 -23.98 -10.65
C VAL A 121 8.79 -22.83 -9.81
N SER A 122 9.71 -23.21 -8.93
CA SER A 122 10.68 -22.32 -8.30
C SER A 122 11.73 -21.91 -9.33
N SER A 123 11.97 -20.61 -9.48
CA SER A 123 13.27 -20.14 -9.96
C SER A 123 13.64 -18.84 -9.26
N ASN A 124 14.54 -19.00 -8.30
CA ASN A 124 15.32 -17.95 -7.65
C ASN A 124 16.17 -17.19 -8.66
N GLN A 125 16.22 -15.86 -8.58
CA GLN A 125 17.48 -15.15 -8.29
C GLN A 125 17.28 -13.62 -8.12
N PRO A 126 17.96 -12.99 -7.13
CA PRO A 126 18.03 -11.55 -6.99
C PRO A 126 19.20 -10.96 -7.81
N PRO A 127 19.07 -9.80 -8.48
CA PRO A 127 20.23 -9.12 -9.04
C PRO A 127 21.05 -8.45 -7.91
N ARG A 128 22.20 -9.07 -7.67
CA ARG A 128 23.52 -8.53 -7.31
C ARG A 128 23.57 -7.08 -6.79
N SER A 129 23.98 -7.00 -5.52
CA SER A 129 24.87 -6.01 -4.92
C SER A 129 25.71 -5.23 -5.93
N SER A 130 25.31 -3.97 -6.16
CA SER A 130 26.18 -2.95 -6.72
C SER A 130 26.64 -2.07 -5.57
N LYS A 131 27.93 -2.15 -5.23
CA LYS A 131 28.59 -1.28 -4.25
C LYS A 131 28.54 0.16 -4.75
N HIS A 132 27.46 0.88 -4.45
CA HIS A 132 27.46 2.33 -4.54
C HIS A 132 28.03 2.88 -3.24
N THR A 133 29.28 3.36 -3.31
CA THR A 133 29.84 4.30 -2.36
C THR A 133 28.92 5.51 -2.30
N PHE A 134 28.10 5.60 -1.24
CA PHE A 134 27.23 6.75 -1.01
C PHE A 134 28.08 7.94 -0.59
N SER A 135 28.44 8.77 -1.56
CA SER A 135 28.87 10.14 -1.29
C SER A 135 27.70 10.88 -0.63
N ALA A 136 27.96 11.42 0.55
CA ALA A 136 26.97 12.11 1.37
C ALA A 136 26.38 13.32 0.61
N GLY A 137 25.06 13.40 0.57
CA GLY A 137 24.36 14.69 0.45
C GLY A 137 23.92 15.20 -0.94
N SER A 138 23.97 14.41 -2.02
CA SER A 138 23.58 14.89 -3.37
C SER A 138 22.20 14.46 -3.89
N HIS A 139 21.45 13.61 -3.16
CA HIS A 139 20.22 12.99 -3.70
C HIS A 139 18.96 13.87 -3.73
N ALA A 140 19.02 15.09 -3.20
CA ALA A 140 17.93 16.05 -3.32
C ALA A 140 18.29 17.11 -4.37
N GLU A 141 18.35 16.72 -5.65
CA GLU A 141 18.24 17.70 -6.73
C GLU A 141 16.95 18.50 -6.50
N ALA A 142 17.10 19.83 -6.45
CA ALA A 142 16.14 20.80 -5.93
C ALA A 142 14.69 20.60 -6.43
N GLY A 143 13.91 19.78 -5.71
CA GLY A 143 12.49 19.55 -5.97
C GLY A 143 12.14 18.27 -6.74
N ARG A 144 13.12 17.41 -7.06
CA ARG A 144 12.87 16.15 -7.80
C ARG A 144 12.97 14.92 -6.88
N ALA A 145 12.02 14.00 -7.02
CA ALA A 145 12.05 12.72 -6.30
C ALA A 145 13.23 11.81 -6.73
N SER A 146 13.69 10.93 -5.83
CA SER A 146 14.81 10.02 -6.11
C SER A 146 14.53 9.11 -7.31
N ALA A 147 15.59 8.69 -8.02
CA ALA A 147 15.46 7.79 -9.18
C ALA A 147 14.72 6.49 -8.81
N TYR A 148 14.97 5.98 -7.60
CA TYR A 148 14.31 4.79 -7.07
C TYR A 148 12.78 4.96 -6.94
N LEU A 149 12.30 6.09 -6.40
CA LEU A 149 10.86 6.33 -6.28
C LEU A 149 10.20 6.53 -7.65
N ARG A 150 10.92 7.16 -8.57
CA ARG A 150 10.47 7.36 -9.96
C ARG A 150 10.29 6.05 -10.72
N SER A 151 11.18 5.07 -10.52
CA SER A 151 11.06 3.76 -11.18
C SER A 151 9.95 2.90 -10.57
N ARG A 152 9.59 3.12 -9.31
CA ARG A 152 8.56 2.34 -8.60
C ARG A 152 7.14 2.88 -8.78
N CYS A 153 6.97 4.20 -8.90
CA CYS A 153 5.67 4.80 -9.20
C CYS A 153 5.82 6.01 -10.12
N PRO A 154 5.79 5.79 -11.45
CA PRO A 154 5.88 6.87 -12.44
C PRO A 154 4.75 7.90 -12.30
N LEU A 155 3.54 7.47 -11.94
CA LEU A 155 2.37 8.36 -11.79
C LEU A 155 2.55 9.36 -10.65
N CYS A 156 3.08 8.92 -9.52
CA CYS A 156 3.25 9.77 -8.33
C CYS A 156 4.55 10.60 -8.40
N PHE A 157 5.65 10.01 -8.88
CA PHE A 157 6.98 10.63 -8.77
C PHE A 157 7.60 11.05 -10.12
N GLY A 158 6.98 10.71 -11.24
CA GLY A 158 7.52 10.94 -12.59
C GLY A 158 7.33 12.35 -13.15
N GLY A 159 6.58 13.23 -12.47
CA GLY A 159 6.34 14.60 -12.95
C GLY A 159 7.63 15.41 -13.08
N THR A 160 7.85 16.01 -14.25
CA THR A 160 8.92 17.00 -14.48
C THR A 160 8.53 18.30 -13.79
N GLY A 161 9.08 18.57 -12.61
CA GLY A 161 8.80 19.79 -11.86
C GLY A 161 9.29 21.04 -12.61
N GLN A 162 8.45 21.63 -13.45
CA GLN A 162 8.59 23.03 -13.83
C GLN A 162 7.99 23.87 -12.70
N HIS A 163 8.84 24.32 -11.79
CA HIS A 163 8.52 25.47 -10.96
C HIS A 163 8.67 26.69 -11.88
N ASP A 164 7.55 27.15 -12.42
CA ASP A 164 7.45 28.41 -13.14
C ASP A 164 7.91 29.54 -12.20
N LYS A 165 8.98 30.24 -12.60
CA LYS A 165 9.49 31.45 -11.96
C LYS A 165 9.12 32.61 -12.86
N SER A 166 7.85 32.97 -12.93
CA SER A 166 7.45 34.29 -13.44
C SER A 166 6.16 34.79 -12.80
N VAL A 167 6.28 35.45 -11.67
CA VAL A 167 5.52 36.65 -11.27
C VAL A 167 6.48 37.36 -10.30
N GLY A 168 7.13 38.46 -10.68
CA GLY A 168 6.54 39.75 -10.97
C GLY A 168 6.79 40.62 -9.74
#